data_AF-A0A5C8FFM2-F1
#
_entry.id   AF-A0A5C8FFM2-F1
#
_cell.length_a   1.000
_cell.length_b   1.000
_cell.length_c   1.000
_cell.angle_alpha   90.00
_cell.angle_beta   90.00
_cell.angle_gamma   90.00
#
_symmetry.space_group_name_H-M   'P 1'
#
loop_
_entity.id
_entity.type
_entity.pdbx_description
1 polymer ?
#
loop_
_entity_poly.entity_id
_entity_poly.type
_entity_poly.pdbx_seq_one_letter_code
_entity_poly.pdbx_strand_id
1 'polypeptide(L)'
;MKSKQIIIMLLSFIILFAISCKNDDKTGGGGDVVQGYTHSNHPPIGSYVSVYPDAHGGFVTNINETATVKIVNGNCNITGKASLVSGQGSLDYNITVTSWYTHPNISYLNRAGTLGGVYGEATITEPASSTLDYFNVEYDTTSQSISVSLRTTPASGDQYYSASDLKRVE
;
A
#
# COMPACT_ATOMS: atom_id res chain seq x y z
N MET A 1 36.03 -15.48 -45.02
CA MET A 1 34.83 -14.67 -45.35
C MET A 1 33.51 -15.24 -44.81
N LYS A 2 33.43 -16.51 -44.34
CA LYS A 2 32.20 -17.08 -43.78
C LYS A 2 31.90 -16.73 -42.31
N SER A 3 32.90 -16.39 -41.48
CA SER A 3 32.62 -16.08 -40.05
C SER A 3 32.04 -14.67 -39.82
N LYS A 4 32.41 -13.67 -40.62
CA LYS A 4 31.87 -12.30 -40.51
C LYS A 4 30.37 -12.24 -40.86
N GLN A 5 29.91 -13.04 -41.83
CA GLN A 5 28.49 -13.17 -42.15
C GLN A 5 27.70 -13.83 -41.01
N ILE A 6 28.27 -14.83 -40.33
CA ILE A 6 27.62 -15.50 -39.19
C ILE A 6 27.45 -14.53 -38.02
N ILE A 7 28.45 -13.69 -37.73
CA ILE A 7 28.38 -12.71 -36.62
C ILE A 7 27.31 -11.64 -36.90
N ILE A 8 27.23 -11.12 -38.13
CA ILE A 8 26.22 -10.12 -38.50
C ILE A 8 24.81 -10.72 -38.47
N MET A 9 24.65 -11.96 -38.95
CA MET A 9 23.37 -12.68 -38.89
C MET A 9 22.91 -12.92 -37.44
N LEU A 10 23.84 -13.27 -36.55
CA LEU A 10 23.56 -13.47 -35.12
C LEU A 10 23.16 -12.15 -34.44
N LEU A 11 23.85 -11.04 -34.77
CA LEU A 11 23.56 -9.72 -34.19
C LEU A 11 22.19 -9.18 -34.64
N SER A 12 21.79 -9.39 -35.89
CA SER A 12 20.46 -9.03 -36.38
C SER A 12 19.33 -9.85 -35.74
N PHE A 13 19.59 -11.12 -35.40
CA PHE A 13 18.63 -11.97 -34.71
C PHE A 13 18.38 -11.50 -33.26
N ILE A 14 19.43 -11.06 -32.56
CA ILE A 14 19.33 -10.54 -31.19
C ILE A 14 18.48 -9.25 -31.14
N ILE A 15 18.61 -8.38 -32.15
CA ILE A 15 17.83 -7.13 -32.23
C ILE A 15 16.35 -7.40 -32.57
N LEU A 16 16.04 -8.43 -33.38
CA LEU A 16 14.65 -8.80 -33.68
C LEU A 16 13.91 -9.36 -32.45
N PHE A 17 14.59 -10.10 -31.57
CA PHE A 17 13.99 -10.58 -30.32
C PHE A 17 13.84 -9.48 -29.25
N ALA A 18 14.62 -8.40 -29.33
CA ALA A 18 14.55 -7.28 -28.39
C ALA A 18 13.39 -6.29 -28.66
N ILE A 19 12.78 -6.32 -29.85
CA ILE A 19 11.67 -5.41 -30.22
C ILE A 19 10.30 -6.06 -30.00
N SER A 20 10.23 -7.37 -29.73
CA SER A 20 8.98 -8.11 -29.47
C SER A 20 8.56 -8.14 -28.00
N CYS A 21 8.79 -7.04 -27.27
CA CYS A 21 8.11 -6.75 -26.00
C CYS A 21 7.45 -5.36 -26.12
N LYS A 22 6.60 -5.19 -27.14
CA LYS A 22 5.67 -4.06 -27.18
C LYS A 22 4.28 -4.58 -26.84
N ASN A 23 4.00 -4.49 -25.55
CA ASN A 23 2.68 -4.37 -24.92
C ASN A 23 1.56 -5.29 -25.44
N ASP A 24 1.45 -6.47 -24.83
CA ASP A 24 0.15 -7.01 -24.50
C ASP A 24 0.08 -7.06 -22.97
N ASP A 25 -0.94 -6.44 -22.41
CA ASP A 25 -1.25 -6.39 -20.98
C ASP A 25 -1.23 -7.79 -20.37
N LYS A 26 -0.09 -8.23 -19.83
CA LYS A 26 0.03 -9.36 -18.89
C LYS A 26 1.20 -9.09 -17.95
N THR A 27 0.84 -9.01 -16.67
CA THR A 27 1.69 -9.05 -15.49
C THR A 27 2.93 -9.91 -15.70
N GLY A 28 4.10 -9.29 -15.53
CA GLY A 28 5.41 -9.86 -15.85
C GLY A 28 5.70 -11.19 -15.16
N GLY A 29 6.23 -12.11 -15.94
CA GLY A 29 6.92 -13.30 -15.46
C GLY A 29 8.30 -13.40 -16.11
N GLY A 30 9.32 -13.65 -15.28
CA GLY A 30 10.57 -14.26 -15.69
C GLY A 30 11.81 -13.36 -15.67
N GLY A 31 12.54 -13.37 -14.56
CA GLY A 31 13.91 -12.82 -14.49
C GLY A 31 14.38 -12.65 -13.06
N ASP A 32 15.03 -13.68 -12.53
CA ASP A 32 15.72 -13.74 -11.24
C ASP A 32 14.86 -13.40 -10.00
N VAL A 33 14.25 -14.45 -9.43
CA VAL A 33 13.56 -14.36 -8.15
C VAL A 33 14.62 -14.17 -7.07
N VAL A 34 14.91 -12.90 -6.75
CA VAL A 34 15.32 -12.56 -5.39
C VAL A 34 14.16 -13.03 -4.51
N GLN A 35 14.35 -14.13 -3.79
CA GLN A 35 13.39 -14.63 -2.82
C GLN A 35 13.15 -13.53 -1.77
N GLY A 36 12.04 -12.83 -1.92
CA GLY A 36 11.57 -11.83 -0.96
C GLY A 36 11.08 -10.57 -1.67
N TYR A 37 9.83 -10.19 -1.41
CA TYR A 37 9.32 -8.82 -1.54
C TYR A 37 8.74 -8.33 -2.89
N THR A 38 8.13 -9.19 -3.71
CA THR A 38 7.04 -8.73 -4.59
C THR A 38 5.81 -9.61 -4.44
N HIS A 39 5.09 -9.43 -3.34
CA HIS A 39 3.71 -9.88 -3.26
C HIS A 39 2.82 -8.74 -3.77
N SER A 40 2.01 -9.03 -4.78
CA SER A 40 1.00 -8.16 -5.41
C SER A 40 -0.13 -7.71 -4.46
N ASN A 41 0.14 -7.72 -3.15
CA ASN A 41 -0.84 -7.63 -2.07
C ASN A 41 -0.85 -6.24 -1.42
N HIS A 42 -0.40 -5.22 -2.16
CA HIS A 42 -0.55 -3.83 -1.76
C HIS A 42 -1.87 -3.26 -2.34
N PRO A 43 -2.47 -2.25 -1.69
CA PRO A 43 -3.62 -1.56 -2.26
C PRO A 43 -3.26 -0.92 -3.62
N PRO A 44 -4.18 -0.88 -4.60
CA PRO A 44 -4.01 -0.11 -5.83
C PRO A 44 -3.65 1.36 -5.58
N ILE A 45 -2.94 1.96 -6.54
CA ILE A 45 -2.70 3.41 -6.53
C ILE A 45 -4.04 4.12 -6.63
N GLY A 46 -4.22 5.18 -5.85
CA GLY A 46 -5.42 6.01 -5.89
C GLY A 46 -5.73 6.69 -4.58
N SER A 47 -6.84 7.43 -4.59
CA SER A 47 -7.42 8.05 -3.41
C SER A 47 -8.48 7.12 -2.81
N TYR A 48 -8.56 7.12 -1.48
CA TYR A 48 -9.47 6.30 -0.72
C TYR A 48 -10.17 7.14 0.34
N VAL A 49 -11.45 6.87 0.55
CA VAL A 49 -12.28 7.61 1.51
C VAL A 49 -13.22 6.66 2.24
N SER A 50 -13.59 7.00 3.47
CA SER A 50 -14.69 6.33 4.16
C SER A 50 -16.02 6.95 3.72
N VAL A 51 -17.02 6.10 3.48
CA VAL A 51 -18.38 6.52 3.07
C VAL A 51 -19.39 5.81 3.95
N TYR A 52 -20.31 6.56 4.56
CA TYR A 52 -21.35 6.01 5.42
C TYR A 52 -22.73 6.54 5.01
N PRO A 53 -23.80 5.76 5.26
CA PRO A 53 -25.16 6.21 4.97
C PRO A 53 -25.56 7.36 5.90
N ASP A 54 -26.25 8.35 5.36
CA ASP A 54 -26.89 9.41 6.15
C ASP A 54 -28.32 9.03 6.57
N ALA A 55 -28.89 9.83 7.47
CA ALA A 55 -30.24 9.63 8.00
C ALA A 55 -31.36 9.76 6.94
N HIS A 56 -31.04 10.23 5.73
CA HIS A 56 -31.97 10.48 4.63
C HIS A 56 -31.79 9.46 3.48
N GLY A 57 -30.98 8.41 3.68
CA GLY A 57 -30.71 7.39 2.67
C GLY A 57 -29.71 7.82 1.59
N GLY A 58 -29.03 8.96 1.78
CA GLY A 58 -27.86 9.36 1.02
C GLY A 58 -26.58 8.75 1.58
N PHE A 59 -25.44 9.07 0.94
CA PHE A 59 -24.12 8.69 1.41
C PHE A 59 -23.28 9.93 1.68
N VAL A 60 -22.59 9.95 2.81
CA VAL A 60 -21.69 11.02 3.21
C VAL A 60 -20.27 10.49 3.22
N THR A 61 -19.37 11.25 2.61
CA THR A 61 -17.93 10.99 2.65
C THR A 61 -17.32 11.56 3.92
N ASN A 62 -16.62 10.72 4.69
CA ASN A 62 -15.86 11.18 5.84
C ASN A 62 -14.55 11.82 5.38
N ILE A 63 -14.49 13.15 5.35
CA ILE A 63 -13.27 13.87 4.98
C ILE A 63 -12.15 13.79 6.04
N ASN A 64 -12.46 13.31 7.25
CA ASN A 64 -11.46 13.09 8.30
C ASN A 64 -10.81 11.71 8.23
N GLU A 65 -11.30 10.84 7.33
CA GLU A 65 -10.78 9.50 7.10
C GLU A 65 -10.48 9.31 5.62
N THR A 66 -9.20 9.47 5.28
CA THR A 66 -8.73 9.42 3.90
C THR A 66 -7.44 8.63 3.81
N ALA A 67 -7.16 8.08 2.64
CA ALA A 67 -5.84 7.61 2.27
C ALA A 67 -5.55 7.96 0.81
N THR A 68 -4.28 8.15 0.47
CA THR A 68 -3.78 8.24 -0.88
C THR A 68 -2.62 7.28 -0.98
N VAL A 69 -2.73 6.33 -1.90
CA VAL A 69 -1.73 5.30 -2.15
C VAL A 69 -0.89 5.71 -3.36
N LYS A 70 0.43 5.70 -3.19
CA LYS A 70 1.42 5.88 -4.25
C LYS A 70 2.46 4.77 -4.17
N ILE A 71 2.93 4.29 -5.31
CA ILE A 71 4.07 3.37 -5.35
C ILE A 71 5.30 4.15 -5.81
N VAL A 72 6.35 4.14 -5.00
CA VAL A 72 7.62 4.85 -5.27
C VAL A 72 8.78 3.90 -5.02
N ASN A 73 9.57 3.62 -6.05
CA ASN A 73 10.72 2.70 -5.98
C ASN A 73 10.36 1.31 -5.41
N GLY A 74 9.16 0.80 -5.73
CA GLY A 74 8.67 -0.49 -5.23
C GLY A 74 8.01 -0.44 -3.84
N ASN A 75 8.16 0.65 -3.10
CA ASN A 75 7.54 0.82 -1.78
C ASN A 75 6.13 1.41 -1.92
N CYS A 76 5.23 0.99 -1.02
CA CYS A 76 3.87 1.51 -0.95
C CYS A 76 3.79 2.66 0.05
N ASN A 77 3.59 3.88 -0.45
CA ASN A 77 3.42 5.06 0.36
C ASN A 77 1.93 5.37 0.53
N ILE A 78 1.48 5.47 1.78
CA ILE A 78 0.09 5.67 2.17
C ILE A 78 0.02 6.90 3.06
N THR A 79 -0.57 7.97 2.54
CA THR A 79 -0.72 9.25 3.24
C THR A 79 -2.20 9.57 3.44
N GLY A 80 -2.59 10.17 4.55
CA GLY A 80 -3.99 10.54 4.73
C GLY A 80 -4.32 11.07 6.11
N LYS A 81 -5.60 11.00 6.48
CA LYS A 81 -6.14 11.42 7.78
C LYS A 81 -6.85 10.28 8.46
N ALA A 82 -6.70 10.18 9.78
CA ALA A 82 -7.43 9.28 10.65
C ALA A 82 -8.23 10.06 11.69
N SER A 83 -9.49 9.69 11.93
CA SER A 83 -10.34 10.31 12.95
C SER A 83 -9.92 9.89 14.35
N LEU A 84 -10.08 10.79 15.33
CA LEU A 84 -9.99 10.44 16.74
C LEU A 84 -11.14 9.49 17.11
N VAL A 85 -10.83 8.35 17.71
CA VAL A 85 -11.83 7.31 18.05
C VAL A 85 -12.81 7.80 19.14
N SER A 86 -12.33 8.59 20.10
CA SER A 86 -13.10 9.01 21.28
C SER A 86 -13.41 10.51 21.30
N GLY A 87 -13.84 11.08 20.17
CA GLY A 87 -14.27 12.48 20.13
C GLY A 87 -14.15 13.12 18.76
N GLN A 88 -13.99 14.45 18.75
CA GLN A 88 -13.70 15.21 17.53
C GLN A 88 -12.20 15.46 17.41
N GLY A 89 -11.65 15.16 16.25
CA GLY A 89 -10.27 15.39 15.90
C GLY A 89 -9.86 14.51 14.74
N SER A 90 -8.79 14.90 14.06
CA SER A 90 -8.13 14.05 13.06
C SER A 90 -6.61 14.18 13.19
N LEU A 91 -5.92 13.17 12.68
CA LEU A 91 -4.47 13.10 12.66
C LEU A 91 -4.00 12.76 11.26
N ASP A 92 -3.14 13.60 10.72
CA ASP A 92 -2.45 13.30 9.47
C ASP A 92 -1.45 12.17 9.69
N TYR A 93 -1.29 11.33 8.67
CA TYR A 93 -0.31 10.26 8.68
C TYR A 93 0.39 10.09 7.34
N ASN A 94 1.63 9.59 7.39
CA ASN A 94 2.45 9.28 6.23
C ASN A 94 3.26 8.01 6.51
N ILE A 95 2.78 6.89 5.96
CA ILE A 95 3.30 5.55 6.16
C ILE A 95 3.95 5.06 4.87
N THR A 96 5.16 4.53 4.97
CA THR A 96 5.83 3.81 3.89
C THR A 96 5.94 2.34 4.25
N VAL A 97 5.27 1.48 3.49
CA VAL A 97 5.33 0.02 3.61
C VAL A 97 6.37 -0.52 2.63
N THR A 98 7.37 -1.22 3.16
CA THR A 98 8.42 -1.90 2.38
C THR A 98 8.14 -3.39 2.21
N SER A 99 7.36 -3.98 3.12
CA SER A 99 6.90 -5.35 3.01
C SER A 99 5.51 -5.50 3.62
N TRP A 100 4.66 -6.30 2.97
CA TRP A 100 3.36 -6.70 3.53
C TRP A 100 3.47 -8.10 4.11
N TYR A 101 2.86 -8.31 5.27
CA TYR A 101 2.60 -9.64 5.79
C TYR A 101 1.18 -10.07 5.48
N THR A 102 1.03 -11.21 4.80
CA THR A 102 -0.25 -11.87 4.58
C THR A 102 -0.42 -12.99 5.60
N HIS A 103 -1.49 -12.96 6.39
CA HIS A 103 -1.69 -13.96 7.43
C HIS A 103 -2.01 -15.35 6.82
N PRO A 104 -1.37 -16.46 7.24
CA PRO A 104 -1.56 -17.79 6.62
C PRO A 104 -3.03 -18.26 6.64
N ASN A 105 -3.73 -18.00 7.73
CA ASN A 105 -5.15 -18.37 7.89
C ASN A 105 -6.14 -17.32 7.36
N ILE A 106 -5.66 -16.14 6.94
CA ILE A 106 -6.48 -15.04 6.45
C ILE A 106 -5.77 -14.44 5.23
N SER A 107 -5.78 -15.20 4.14
CA SER A 107 -5.00 -14.89 2.92
C SER A 107 -5.43 -13.60 2.22
N TYR A 108 -6.61 -13.08 2.52
CA TYR A 108 -7.11 -11.84 1.95
C TYR A 108 -6.59 -10.59 2.67
N LEU A 109 -6.02 -10.73 3.87
CA LEU A 109 -5.69 -9.62 4.75
C LEU A 109 -4.18 -9.42 4.87
N ASN A 110 -3.74 -8.23 4.46
CA ASN A 110 -2.34 -7.82 4.42
C ASN A 110 -2.10 -6.75 5.47
N ARG A 111 -1.01 -6.84 6.23
CA ARG A 111 -0.72 -5.93 7.34
C ARG A 111 0.74 -5.48 7.35
N ALA A 112 0.98 -4.27 7.83
CA ALA A 112 2.31 -3.75 8.13
C ALA A 112 2.25 -2.70 9.25
N GLY A 113 3.26 -2.63 10.12
CA GLY A 113 3.25 -1.71 11.26
C GLY A 113 4.14 -2.13 12.43
N THR A 114 3.87 -1.59 13.62
CA THR A 114 4.75 -1.71 14.80
C THR A 114 4.30 -2.70 15.88
N LEU A 115 3.15 -3.37 15.76
CA LEU A 115 2.65 -4.25 16.84
C LEU A 115 3.33 -5.63 16.86
N GLY A 116 3.59 -6.12 18.08
CA GLY A 116 4.24 -7.39 18.45
C GLY A 116 3.48 -8.67 18.08
N GLY A 117 3.16 -8.81 16.80
CA GLY A 117 2.77 -10.06 16.13
C GLY A 117 3.58 -10.23 14.85
N VAL A 118 3.08 -11.04 13.91
CA VAL A 118 3.70 -11.13 12.58
C VAL A 118 3.07 -10.05 11.69
N TYR A 119 3.87 -9.04 11.34
CA TYR A 119 3.49 -7.91 10.49
C TYR A 119 4.53 -7.71 9.40
N GLY A 120 4.12 -7.04 8.34
CA GLY A 120 5.02 -6.53 7.32
C GLY A 120 5.84 -5.35 7.84
N GLU A 121 6.88 -5.00 7.10
CA GLU A 121 7.77 -3.89 7.43
C GLU A 121 7.20 -2.57 6.93
N ALA A 122 7.10 -1.60 7.84
CA ALA A 122 6.69 -0.24 7.52
C ALA A 122 7.37 0.79 8.44
N THR A 123 7.51 2.00 7.92
CA THR A 123 7.94 3.19 8.66
C THR A 123 6.87 4.26 8.58
N ILE A 124 6.88 5.20 9.52
CA ILE A 124 5.97 6.34 9.54
C ILE A 124 6.76 7.62 9.81
N THR A 125 6.49 8.66 9.04
CA THR A 125 7.15 9.97 9.19
C THR A 125 6.21 11.04 9.72
N GLU A 126 4.90 10.77 9.69
CA GLU A 126 3.86 11.64 10.23
C GLU A 126 2.77 10.77 10.87
N PRO A 127 2.27 11.08 12.08
CA PRO A 127 2.76 12.14 12.98
C PRO A 127 4.22 11.90 13.42
N ALA A 128 4.87 12.93 13.95
CA ALA A 128 6.25 12.81 14.44
C ALA A 128 6.39 11.71 15.51
N SER A 129 7.45 10.90 15.44
CA SER A 129 7.56 9.68 16.25
C SER A 129 7.64 9.93 17.76
N SER A 130 7.96 11.15 18.21
CA SER A 130 8.12 11.48 19.63
C SER A 130 6.81 11.35 20.43
N THR A 131 5.67 11.37 19.76
CA THR A 131 4.35 11.16 20.39
C THR A 131 3.66 9.92 19.88
N LEU A 132 4.19 9.22 18.88
CA LEU A 132 3.57 8.03 18.28
C LEU A 132 4.19 6.77 18.88
N ASP A 133 3.34 5.97 19.52
CA ASP A 133 3.75 4.72 20.14
C ASP A 133 3.32 3.50 19.30
N TYR A 134 2.32 3.67 18.43
CA TYR A 134 1.82 2.59 17.60
C TYR A 134 1.22 3.07 16.28
N PHE A 135 1.48 2.30 15.22
CA PHE A 135 0.68 2.34 14.01
C PHE A 135 0.56 0.95 13.36
N ASN A 136 -0.53 0.76 12.62
CA ASN A 136 -0.76 -0.39 11.75
C ASN A 136 -1.53 0.09 10.51
N VAL A 137 -1.21 -0.50 9.37
CA VAL A 137 -2.00 -0.39 8.15
C VAL A 137 -2.38 -1.78 7.67
N GLU A 138 -3.65 -1.92 7.30
CA GLU A 138 -4.23 -3.14 6.76
C GLU A 138 -4.81 -2.89 5.38
N TYR A 139 -4.67 -3.89 4.51
CA TYR A 139 -5.34 -3.95 3.22
C TYR A 139 -6.08 -5.28 3.08
N ASP A 140 -7.41 -5.20 2.97
CA ASP A 140 -8.29 -6.33 2.70
C ASP A 140 -8.54 -6.41 1.19
N THR A 141 -8.04 -7.48 0.57
CA THR A 141 -8.17 -7.73 -0.88
C THR A 141 -9.58 -8.14 -1.31
N THR A 142 -10.41 -8.66 -0.39
CA THR A 142 -11.80 -9.05 -0.70
C THR A 142 -12.67 -7.82 -0.81
N SER A 143 -12.60 -6.97 0.21
CA SER A 143 -13.40 -5.74 0.28
C SER A 143 -12.71 -4.55 -0.40
N GLN A 144 -11.47 -4.72 -0.86
CA GLN A 144 -10.60 -3.72 -1.49
C GLN A 144 -10.50 -2.44 -0.66
N SER A 145 -10.40 -2.59 0.67
CA SER A 145 -10.35 -1.47 1.60
C SER A 145 -9.07 -1.39 2.40
N ILE A 146 -8.73 -0.16 2.75
CA ILE A 146 -7.59 0.17 3.61
C ILE A 146 -8.13 0.53 4.99
N SER A 147 -7.44 0.06 6.02
CA SER A 147 -7.64 0.53 7.39
C SER A 147 -6.31 0.97 7.99
N VAL A 148 -6.30 2.11 8.67
CA VAL A 148 -5.13 2.65 9.38
C VAL A 148 -5.52 2.86 10.83
N SER A 149 -4.65 2.43 11.75
CA SER A 149 -4.81 2.64 13.19
C SER A 149 -3.54 3.27 13.76
N LEU A 150 -3.69 4.30 14.58
CA LEU A 150 -2.58 4.97 15.25
C LEU A 150 -2.89 5.14 16.74
N ARG A 151 -1.85 5.11 17.57
CA ARG A 151 -1.91 5.56 18.96
C ARG A 151 -0.80 6.55 19.23
N THR A 152 -1.19 7.71 19.73
CA THR A 152 -0.25 8.70 20.26
C THR A 152 -0.34 8.76 21.78
N THR A 153 0.78 9.02 22.45
CA THR A 153 0.90 9.05 23.92
C THR A 153 1.39 10.44 24.40
N PRO A 154 0.63 11.53 24.15
CA PRO A 154 0.98 12.85 24.65
C PRO A 154 0.85 12.91 26.19
N ALA A 155 1.37 13.99 26.80
CA ALA A 155 1.33 14.19 28.25
C ALA A 155 -0.10 14.21 28.85
N SER A 156 -1.11 14.49 28.03
CA SER A 156 -2.53 14.47 28.40
C SER A 156 -3.15 13.07 28.45
N GLY A 157 -2.40 12.01 28.10
CA GLY A 157 -2.85 10.63 28.03
C GLY A 157 -3.02 10.12 26.60
N ASP A 158 -3.15 8.79 26.46
CA ASP A 158 -3.25 8.08 25.19
C ASP A 158 -4.41 8.57 24.33
N GLN A 159 -4.15 8.74 23.03
CA GLN A 159 -5.15 9.05 22.02
C GLN A 159 -5.08 8.02 20.91
N TYR A 160 -6.26 7.54 20.48
CA TYR A 160 -6.40 6.52 19.46
C TYR A 160 -7.06 7.13 18.23
N TYR A 161 -6.46 6.90 17.07
CA TYR A 161 -6.96 7.38 15.79
C TYR A 161 -7.15 6.21 14.83
N SER A 162 -8.20 6.29 14.03
CA SER A 162 -8.47 5.27 13.00
C SER A 162 -9.05 5.88 11.74
N ALA A 163 -8.69 5.29 10.61
CA ALA A 163 -9.40 5.43 9.34
C ALA A 163 -9.80 4.03 8.92
N SER A 164 -11.09 3.74 8.82
CA SER A 164 -11.58 2.36 8.64
C SER A 164 -12.42 2.22 7.36
N ASP A 165 -12.31 1.04 6.75
CA ASP A 165 -13.03 0.67 5.53
C ASP A 165 -12.94 1.72 4.40
N LEU A 166 -11.74 2.28 4.21
CA LEU A 166 -11.50 3.26 3.16
C LEU A 166 -11.61 2.57 1.80
N LYS A 167 -12.56 3.00 0.96
CA LYS A 167 -12.75 2.49 -0.40
C LYS A 167 -12.11 3.40 -1.42
N ARG A 168 -11.58 2.82 -2.50
CA ARG A 168 -11.00 3.60 -3.59
C ARG A 168 -12.09 4.43 -4.26
N VAL A 169 -11.80 5.71 -4.50
CA VAL A 169 -12.58 6.57 -5.38
C VAL A 169 -11.93 6.60 -6.76
N GLU A 170 -12.76 6.44 -7.80
CA GLU A 170 -12.35 6.47 -9.21
C GLU A 170 -12.26 7.89 -9.77
#